data_AF-A0A7X6F579-F1
#
_entry.id   AF-A0A7X6F579-F1
#
_cell.length_a   1.000
_cell.length_b   1.000
_cell.length_c   1.000
_cell.angle_alpha   90.00
_cell.angle_beta   90.00
_cell.angle_gamma   90.00
#
_symmetry.space_group_name_H-M   'P 1'
#
loop_
_entity.id
_entity.type
_entity.pdbx_description
1 polymer ?
#
loop_
_entity_poly.entity_id
_entity_poly.type
_entity_poly.pdbx_seq_one_letter_code
_entity_poly.pdbx_strand_id
1 'polypeptide(L)'
;MSVTCRVIVAAGLSMAIASHCLADQASSSGTGFAVTTDGWILTNAHVVQDCGRIEVKGRGDAADPRIDEINDLAVVKITASEPLKPLAFRQSPTRLGEDIVAVGYPLATILADSVKITTGNVNALAGIHNDTRYIQISTPIQPGNSGGPVVDRNGYLLGITSATLSRKTSDEIGITAQNVNFAIRASVAELFMQSQGLVYQAADLTENPTPLSTADLADRVSPSVFQILCYPKADARVAITSEAPNPIQRQPPARSVNLPEDNTAANELEVPRARSGFVRHPKGIAPIKSAANGDANTIGQAPNGSPVEVIELLGDWYRVVVGGFSGYMHYSWVRVTQFEEPAGDGRFVQVKSFRTLEEARSFIKASSVPLAAHLAANGWIAVTLHNVYGDQEAKDLSNALKSHGLIAKDSMVTFGNTYVRKVCCD
;
A
#
# COMPACT_ATOMS: atom_id res chain seq x y z
N MET A 1 -42.06 -36.56 -36.68
CA MET A 1 -43.12 -36.83 -35.68
C MET A 1 -42.42 -37.13 -34.37
N SER A 2 -42.25 -36.13 -33.48
CA SER A 2 -43.11 -35.82 -32.32
C SER A 2 -43.24 -37.01 -31.35
N VAL A 3 -42.76 -36.88 -30.10
CA VAL A 3 -43.55 -36.59 -28.85
C VAL A 3 -43.55 -37.87 -27.98
N THR A 4 -43.27 -37.91 -26.67
CA THR A 4 -43.45 -36.92 -25.59
C THR A 4 -42.64 -37.28 -24.33
N CYS A 5 -42.30 -36.24 -23.57
CA CYS A 5 -41.93 -36.25 -22.16
C CYS A 5 -43.18 -36.37 -21.26
N ARG A 6 -43.08 -37.00 -20.07
CA ARG A 6 -43.87 -36.60 -18.90
C ARG A 6 -43.18 -36.97 -17.58
N VAL A 7 -43.16 -35.97 -16.71
CA VAL A 7 -42.51 -35.87 -15.40
C VAL A 7 -43.47 -36.28 -14.28
N ILE A 8 -42.97 -36.92 -13.23
CA ILE A 8 -43.51 -36.79 -11.86
C ILE A 8 -42.33 -36.65 -10.90
N VAL A 9 -42.29 -35.54 -10.16
CA VAL A 9 -41.34 -35.23 -9.08
C VAL A 9 -42.07 -35.36 -7.75
N ALA A 10 -41.51 -36.08 -6.79
CA ALA A 10 -41.85 -35.98 -5.38
C ALA A 10 -40.56 -35.70 -4.59
N ALA A 11 -40.62 -34.68 -3.74
CA ALA A 11 -39.50 -34.03 -3.08
C ALA A 11 -39.02 -34.78 -1.82
N GLY A 12 -37.70 -34.87 -1.66
CA GLY A 12 -37.02 -35.20 -0.41
C GLY A 12 -35.78 -34.31 -0.31
N LEU A 13 -35.85 -33.27 0.52
CA LEU A 13 -34.84 -32.22 0.68
C LEU A 13 -33.72 -32.74 1.59
N SER A 14 -32.55 -33.08 1.02
CA SER A 14 -31.32 -33.30 1.79
C SER A 14 -30.49 -32.01 1.72
N MET A 15 -30.44 -31.28 2.84
CA MET A 15 -29.65 -30.07 2.98
C MET A 15 -28.19 -30.49 3.23
N ALA A 16 -27.38 -30.53 2.17
CA ALA A 16 -25.94 -30.58 2.31
C ALA A 16 -25.46 -29.19 2.79
N ILE A 17 -24.97 -29.12 4.02
CA ILE A 17 -24.28 -27.93 4.54
C ILE A 17 -22.97 -27.82 3.76
N ALA A 18 -22.95 -26.97 2.74
CA ALA A 18 -21.71 -26.51 2.14
C ALA A 18 -21.01 -25.60 3.16
N SER A 19 -20.15 -26.19 4.00
CA SER A 19 -19.15 -25.46 4.76
C SER A 19 -18.31 -24.67 3.77
N HIS A 20 -18.64 -23.38 3.62
CA HIS A 20 -17.77 -22.44 2.95
C HIS A 20 -16.55 -22.32 3.86
N CYS A 21 -15.46 -22.97 3.46
CA CYS A 21 -14.14 -22.74 4.01
C CYS A 21 -13.79 -21.30 3.65
N LEU A 22 -14.17 -20.34 4.50
CA LEU A 22 -13.70 -18.96 4.42
C LEU A 22 -12.19 -19.05 4.66
N ALA A 23 -11.43 -19.09 3.57
CA ALA A 23 -9.99 -18.95 3.63
C ALA A 23 -9.69 -17.63 4.36
N ASP A 24 -8.94 -17.71 5.44
CA ASP A 24 -8.40 -16.56 6.17
C ASP A 24 -7.75 -15.64 5.13
N GLN A 25 -8.19 -14.39 5.01
CA GLN A 25 -7.57 -13.45 4.07
C GLN A 25 -6.45 -12.69 4.77
N ALA A 26 -5.27 -12.66 4.15
CA ALA A 26 -4.14 -11.89 4.66
C ALA A 26 -4.47 -10.39 4.65
N SER A 27 -4.24 -9.71 5.77
CA SER A 27 -4.47 -8.27 5.91
C SER A 27 -3.36 -7.42 5.28
N SER A 28 -2.16 -7.97 5.19
CA SER A 28 -1.01 -7.34 4.53
C SER A 28 -0.02 -8.41 4.05
N SER A 29 0.91 -8.00 3.19
CA SER A 29 2.00 -8.86 2.75
C SER A 29 3.29 -8.09 2.56
N GLY A 30 4.40 -8.81 2.61
CA GLY A 30 5.75 -8.31 2.39
C GLY A 30 6.65 -9.40 1.81
N THR A 31 7.94 -9.13 1.84
CA THR A 31 8.99 -10.05 1.41
C THR A 31 9.88 -10.37 2.61
N GLY A 32 10.39 -11.59 2.67
CA GLY A 32 11.53 -11.93 3.53
C GLY A 32 12.48 -12.87 2.82
N PHE A 33 13.62 -13.16 3.45
CA PHE A 33 14.62 -14.05 2.88
C PHE A 33 15.32 -14.88 3.95
N ALA A 34 15.77 -16.07 3.59
CA ALA A 34 16.49 -16.95 4.49
C ALA A 34 17.84 -16.36 4.90
N VAL A 35 18.12 -16.40 6.19
CA VAL A 35 19.40 -15.99 6.80
C VAL A 35 20.12 -17.15 7.49
N THR A 36 19.42 -18.25 7.72
CA THR A 36 20.01 -19.52 8.19
C THR A 36 19.47 -20.70 7.38
N THR A 37 20.21 -21.82 7.40
CA THR A 37 19.78 -23.06 6.74
C THR A 37 18.65 -23.77 7.49
N ASP A 38 18.55 -23.58 8.81
CA ASP A 38 17.56 -24.25 9.64
C ASP A 38 16.19 -23.58 9.61
N GLY A 39 16.06 -22.36 9.06
CA GLY A 39 14.76 -21.77 8.73
C GLY A 39 14.45 -20.42 9.38
N TRP A 40 15.46 -19.62 9.72
CA TRP A 40 15.26 -18.22 10.07
C TRP A 40 15.14 -17.35 8.81
N ILE A 41 14.08 -16.55 8.77
CA ILE A 41 13.75 -15.62 7.69
C ILE A 41 13.84 -14.19 8.22
N LEU A 42 14.62 -13.32 7.59
CA LEU A 42 14.68 -11.90 7.88
C LEU A 42 13.64 -11.13 7.04
N THR A 43 13.03 -10.11 7.64
CA THR A 43 12.09 -9.17 6.99
C THR A 43 12.09 -7.83 7.75
N ASN A 44 11.14 -6.93 7.44
CA ASN A 44 10.93 -5.71 8.22
C ASN A 44 9.97 -5.93 9.40
N ALA A 45 10.16 -5.16 10.47
CA ALA A 45 9.29 -5.19 11.65
C ALA A 45 7.82 -4.88 11.27
N HIS A 46 7.58 -3.82 10.51
CA HIS A 46 6.23 -3.41 10.12
C HIS A 46 5.48 -4.44 9.26
N VAL A 47 6.18 -5.43 8.70
CA VAL A 47 5.55 -6.53 7.93
C VAL A 47 4.90 -7.54 8.87
N VAL A 48 5.44 -7.73 10.08
CA VAL A 48 5.09 -8.85 10.97
C VAL A 48 4.57 -8.45 12.36
N GLN A 49 4.84 -7.23 12.83
CA GLN A 49 4.62 -6.82 14.22
C GLN A 49 3.15 -6.88 14.68
N ASP A 50 2.21 -6.60 13.78
CA ASP A 50 0.78 -6.52 14.11
C ASP A 50 0.01 -7.81 13.75
N CYS A 51 0.71 -8.83 13.29
CA CYS A 51 0.10 -10.08 12.84
C CYS A 51 -0.35 -10.94 14.03
N GLY A 52 -1.56 -11.50 13.93
CA GLY A 52 -1.99 -12.61 14.78
C GLY A 52 -1.44 -13.95 14.33
N ARG A 53 -1.19 -14.09 13.03
CA ARG A 53 -0.54 -15.25 12.41
C ARG A 53 0.30 -14.78 11.24
N ILE A 54 1.50 -15.33 11.12
CA ILE A 54 2.46 -15.03 10.06
C ILE A 54 2.62 -16.30 9.23
N GLU A 55 2.39 -16.23 7.93
CA GLU A 55 2.62 -17.34 7.01
C GLU A 55 3.73 -16.97 6.03
N VAL A 56 4.67 -17.89 5.83
CA VAL A 56 5.62 -17.84 4.72
C VAL A 56 5.02 -18.68 3.59
N LYS A 57 4.61 -18.02 2.51
CA LYS A 57 3.83 -18.68 1.45
C LYS A 57 4.56 -19.88 0.87
N GLY A 58 3.90 -21.03 0.85
CA GLY A 58 4.48 -22.31 0.40
C GLY A 58 5.45 -22.98 1.38
N ARG A 59 5.66 -22.39 2.56
CA ARG A 59 6.48 -22.96 3.65
C ARG A 59 5.70 -23.15 4.96
N GLY A 60 4.53 -22.51 5.09
CA GLY A 60 3.65 -22.65 6.24
C GLY A 60 3.82 -21.53 7.26
N ASP A 61 3.27 -21.75 8.45
CA ASP A 61 3.26 -20.74 9.51
C ASP A 61 4.64 -20.53 10.11
N ALA A 62 4.96 -19.26 10.37
CA ALA A 62 6.15 -18.86 11.09
C ALA A 62 5.84 -18.62 12.57
N ALA A 63 6.84 -18.84 13.40
CA ALA A 63 6.82 -18.69 14.85
C ALA A 63 8.03 -17.88 15.34
N ASP A 64 8.11 -17.66 16.65
CA ASP A 64 9.20 -16.93 17.33
C ASP A 64 9.59 -15.61 16.62
N PRO A 65 8.64 -14.67 16.44
CA PRO A 65 8.97 -13.37 15.88
C PRO A 65 9.87 -12.60 16.85
N ARG A 66 11.07 -12.24 16.40
CA ARG A 66 11.99 -11.34 17.12
C ARG A 66 12.05 -10.04 16.35
N ILE A 67 11.74 -8.94 17.03
CA ILE A 67 11.43 -7.66 16.38
C ILE A 67 12.32 -6.57 16.97
N ASP A 68 12.95 -5.81 16.08
CA ASP A 68 13.58 -4.53 16.35
C ASP A 68 12.78 -3.44 15.63
N GLU A 69 11.82 -2.87 16.36
CA GLU A 69 10.95 -1.80 15.83
C GLU A 69 11.72 -0.53 15.50
N ILE A 70 12.81 -0.24 16.24
CA ILE A 70 13.60 0.97 16.08
C ILE A 70 14.28 0.98 14.71
N ASN A 71 14.82 -0.17 14.30
CA ASN A 71 15.51 -0.33 13.03
C ASN A 71 14.64 -0.93 11.92
N ASP A 72 13.35 -1.17 12.17
CA ASP A 72 12.40 -1.78 11.26
C ASP A 72 12.89 -3.15 10.74
N LEU A 73 13.42 -3.99 11.63
CA LEU A 73 13.91 -5.33 11.32
C LEU A 73 13.17 -6.38 12.14
N ALA A 74 12.95 -7.55 11.54
CA ALA A 74 12.44 -8.71 12.26
C ALA A 74 13.01 -10.01 11.67
N VAL A 75 13.11 -11.03 12.51
CA VAL A 75 13.26 -12.41 12.07
C VAL A 75 12.08 -13.25 12.53
N VAL A 76 11.71 -14.22 11.71
CA VAL A 76 10.70 -15.23 12.03
C VAL A 76 11.25 -16.62 11.72
N LYS A 77 10.80 -17.64 12.46
CA LYS A 77 11.24 -19.02 12.29
C LYS A 77 10.17 -19.85 11.59
N ILE A 78 10.56 -20.58 10.54
CA ILE A 78 9.74 -21.65 9.97
C ILE A 78 10.31 -23.03 10.31
N THR A 79 9.44 -24.04 10.30
CA THR A 79 9.85 -25.45 10.30
C THR A 79 10.20 -25.84 8.86
N ALA A 80 11.48 -25.78 8.53
CA ALA A 80 11.95 -26.14 7.20
C ALA A 80 12.07 -27.66 7.07
N SER A 81 11.34 -28.27 6.14
CA SER A 81 11.44 -29.70 5.82
C SER A 81 12.77 -30.05 5.14
N GLU A 82 13.40 -29.07 4.50
CA GLU A 82 14.67 -29.16 3.80
C GLU A 82 15.53 -27.94 4.16
N PRO A 83 16.88 -28.04 4.18
CA PRO A 83 17.74 -26.90 4.46
C PRO A 83 17.47 -25.74 3.51
N LEU A 84 17.25 -24.54 4.06
CA LEU A 84 17.13 -23.33 3.27
C LEU A 84 18.49 -22.90 2.71
N LYS A 85 18.46 -22.08 1.67
CA LYS A 85 19.64 -21.40 1.13
C LYS A 85 19.69 -19.99 1.71
N PRO A 86 20.53 -19.71 2.73
CA PRO A 86 20.64 -18.36 3.25
C PRO A 86 21.43 -17.45 2.32
N LEU A 87 21.11 -16.16 2.34
CA LEU A 87 21.94 -15.15 1.68
C LEU A 87 23.15 -14.80 2.54
N ALA A 88 24.31 -14.69 1.90
CA ALA A 88 25.53 -14.26 2.55
C ALA A 88 25.62 -12.73 2.60
N PHE A 89 26.00 -12.20 3.76
CA PHE A 89 26.11 -10.78 4.05
C PHE A 89 27.42 -10.22 3.51
N ARG A 90 27.31 -9.15 2.71
CA ARG A 90 28.47 -8.48 2.16
C ARG A 90 29.28 -7.81 3.27
N GLN A 91 30.58 -8.07 3.29
CA GLN A 91 31.51 -7.49 4.28
C GLN A 91 32.18 -6.19 3.81
N SER A 92 32.22 -5.93 2.50
CA SER A 92 32.83 -4.72 1.96
C SER A 92 31.88 -3.51 2.04
N PRO A 93 32.39 -2.29 2.30
CA PRO A 93 31.55 -1.09 2.37
C PRO A 93 30.82 -0.80 1.05
N THR A 94 29.55 -0.41 1.16
CA THR A 94 28.75 0.06 0.03
C THR A 94 29.36 1.33 -0.59
N ARG A 95 29.39 1.40 -1.92
CA ARG A 95 29.86 2.58 -2.66
C ARG A 95 28.72 3.26 -3.43
N LEU A 96 28.87 4.57 -3.64
CA LEU A 96 27.97 5.31 -4.54
C LEU A 96 28.10 4.79 -5.97
N GLY A 97 26.97 4.71 -6.67
CA GLY A 97 26.88 4.24 -8.06
C GLY A 97 27.03 2.72 -8.21
N GLU A 98 27.14 1.96 -7.11
CA GLU A 98 27.24 0.51 -7.16
C GLU A 98 25.94 -0.11 -7.67
N ASP A 99 26.03 -1.00 -8.66
CA ASP A 99 24.90 -1.71 -9.24
C ASP A 99 24.30 -2.69 -8.22
N ILE A 100 22.99 -2.67 -8.12
CA ILE A 100 22.23 -3.50 -7.19
C ILE A 100 21.03 -4.15 -7.87
N VAL A 101 20.56 -5.21 -7.23
CA VAL A 101 19.30 -5.86 -7.59
C VAL A 101 18.45 -6.03 -6.33
N ALA A 102 17.20 -5.57 -6.40
CA ALA A 102 16.20 -5.83 -5.37
C ALA A 102 15.29 -6.97 -5.82
N VAL A 103 15.02 -7.89 -4.89
CA VAL A 103 14.23 -9.10 -5.12
C VAL A 103 13.06 -9.11 -4.15
N GLY A 104 11.85 -9.39 -4.65
CA GLY A 104 10.69 -9.50 -3.76
C GLY A 104 9.38 -9.80 -4.45
N TYR A 105 8.29 -9.62 -3.70
CA TYR A 105 6.92 -9.94 -4.10
C TYR A 105 6.03 -8.68 -4.10
N PRO A 106 6.29 -7.71 -5.01
CA PRO A 106 5.48 -6.51 -5.08
C PRO A 106 4.07 -6.87 -5.55
N LEU A 107 3.06 -6.30 -4.89
CA LEU A 107 1.66 -6.39 -5.30
C LEU A 107 1.20 -7.81 -5.64
N ALA A 108 1.66 -8.84 -4.92
CA ALA A 108 1.44 -10.25 -5.26
C ALA A 108 -0.03 -10.71 -5.20
N THR A 109 -0.95 -9.85 -4.78
CA THR A 109 -2.40 -10.02 -4.88
C THR A 109 -2.99 -9.51 -6.21
N ILE A 110 -2.25 -8.69 -6.96
CA ILE A 110 -2.67 -8.02 -8.21
C ILE A 110 -1.77 -8.45 -9.39
N LEU A 111 -0.48 -8.67 -9.15
CA LEU A 111 0.50 -9.13 -10.12
C LEU A 111 0.75 -10.64 -10.00
N ALA A 112 1.55 -11.20 -10.92
CA ALA A 112 1.95 -12.59 -10.84
C ALA A 112 2.57 -12.91 -9.47
N ASP A 113 2.15 -14.03 -8.88
CA ASP A 113 2.55 -14.52 -7.57
C ASP A 113 4.00 -15.01 -7.49
N SER A 114 4.71 -15.00 -8.62
CA SER A 114 6.15 -15.25 -8.68
C SER A 114 6.98 -14.10 -8.11
N VAL A 115 8.23 -14.41 -7.75
CA VAL A 115 9.23 -13.39 -7.38
C VAL A 115 9.45 -12.39 -8.52
N LYS A 116 9.76 -11.14 -8.19
CA LYS A 116 10.11 -10.08 -9.14
C LYS A 116 11.49 -9.53 -8.83
N ILE A 117 12.16 -9.13 -9.89
CA ILE A 117 13.54 -8.65 -9.90
C ILE A 117 13.53 -7.24 -10.46
N THR A 118 14.19 -6.32 -9.76
CA THR A 118 14.34 -4.93 -10.20
C THR A 118 15.79 -4.51 -10.04
N THR A 119 16.31 -3.77 -11.00
CA THR A 119 17.70 -3.32 -11.02
C THR A 119 17.80 -1.82 -10.77
N GLY A 120 18.93 -1.40 -10.24
CA GLY A 120 19.23 0.01 -9.98
C GLY A 120 20.66 0.14 -9.46
N ASN A 121 20.93 1.25 -8.78
CA ASN A 121 22.20 1.55 -8.16
C ASN A 121 22.02 2.27 -6.82
N VAL A 122 23.11 2.38 -6.07
CA VAL A 122 23.17 3.17 -4.83
C VAL A 122 23.33 4.66 -5.16
N ASN A 123 22.31 5.46 -4.83
CA ASN A 123 22.27 6.90 -5.07
C ASN A 123 22.89 7.70 -3.91
N ALA A 124 22.72 7.24 -2.67
CA ALA A 124 23.24 7.89 -1.49
C ALA A 124 23.60 6.88 -0.40
N LEU A 125 24.58 7.23 0.44
CA LEU A 125 25.03 6.42 1.58
C LEU A 125 24.31 6.79 2.89
N ALA A 126 23.19 7.48 2.82
CA ALA A 126 22.34 7.77 3.96
C ALA A 126 20.88 7.86 3.51
N GLY A 127 19.96 7.71 4.46
CA GLY A 127 18.54 7.93 4.27
C GLY A 127 18.13 9.39 4.49
N ILE A 128 16.83 9.58 4.71
CA ILE A 128 16.25 10.87 5.08
C ILE A 128 17.01 11.48 6.27
N HIS A 129 17.26 12.79 6.23
CA HIS A 129 17.96 13.53 7.29
C HIS A 129 19.34 12.98 7.65
N ASN A 130 20.06 12.40 6.69
CA ASN A 130 21.37 11.77 6.88
C ASN A 130 21.34 10.58 7.86
N ASP A 131 20.22 9.87 7.99
CA ASP A 131 20.16 8.65 8.78
C ASP A 131 21.06 7.57 8.16
N THR A 132 22.19 7.30 8.81
CA THR A 132 23.24 6.40 8.31
C THR A 132 22.84 4.93 8.34
N ARG A 133 21.72 4.57 8.95
CA ARG A 133 21.21 3.19 8.96
C ARG A 133 20.73 2.76 7.57
N TYR A 134 20.44 3.70 6.69
CA TYR A 134 19.89 3.46 5.37
C TYR A 134 20.87 3.81 4.25
N ILE A 135 20.54 3.32 3.06
CA ILE A 135 21.07 3.77 1.77
C ILE A 135 19.91 4.19 0.89
N GLN A 136 20.13 5.19 0.03
CA GLN A 136 19.19 5.52 -1.03
C GLN A 136 19.52 4.72 -2.28
N ILE A 137 18.51 4.15 -2.90
CA ILE A 137 18.59 3.32 -4.09
C ILE A 137 17.67 3.85 -5.19
N SER A 138 18.07 3.67 -6.44
CA SER A 138 17.23 4.03 -7.61
C SER A 138 16.23 2.94 -7.99
N THR A 139 16.39 1.72 -7.47
CA THR A 139 15.56 0.57 -7.83
C THR A 139 14.08 0.85 -7.56
N PRO A 140 13.16 0.56 -8.51
CA PRO A 140 11.72 0.73 -8.28
C PRO A 140 11.19 -0.16 -7.16
N ILE A 141 10.68 0.44 -6.08
CA ILE A 141 10.09 -0.26 -4.93
C ILE A 141 8.59 0.02 -4.84
N GLN A 142 7.80 -1.00 -4.54
CA GLN A 142 6.34 -0.93 -4.38
C GLN A 142 5.91 -1.64 -3.08
N PRO A 143 4.66 -1.43 -2.60
CA PRO A 143 4.10 -2.26 -1.53
C PRO A 143 4.26 -3.76 -1.84
N GLY A 144 4.71 -4.52 -0.83
CA GLY A 144 5.08 -5.94 -0.97
C GLY A 144 6.60 -6.19 -1.05
N ASN A 145 7.41 -5.20 -1.48
CA ASN A 145 8.87 -5.33 -1.49
C ASN A 145 9.53 -5.12 -0.12
N SER A 146 8.82 -4.52 0.85
CA SER A 146 9.35 -4.35 2.22
C SER A 146 9.86 -5.67 2.78
N GLY A 147 11.07 -5.66 3.32
CA GLY A 147 11.76 -6.81 3.87
C GLY A 147 12.52 -7.66 2.84
N GLY A 148 12.40 -7.35 1.54
CA GLY A 148 13.11 -8.04 0.47
C GLY A 148 14.59 -7.65 0.37
N PRO A 149 15.47 -8.58 -0.03
CA PRO A 149 16.90 -8.32 -0.09
C PRO A 149 17.25 -7.39 -1.26
N VAL A 150 18.22 -6.52 -1.00
CA VAL A 150 18.98 -5.77 -2.00
C VAL A 150 20.38 -6.37 -2.03
N VAL A 151 20.79 -6.90 -3.17
CA VAL A 151 22.07 -7.60 -3.35
C VAL A 151 22.97 -6.87 -4.34
N ASP A 152 24.28 -7.09 -4.20
CA ASP A 152 25.27 -6.70 -5.21
C ASP A 152 25.26 -7.67 -6.43
N ARG A 153 26.14 -7.42 -7.40
CA ARG A 153 26.28 -8.26 -8.61
C ARG A 153 26.84 -9.66 -8.36
N ASN A 154 27.29 -9.96 -7.14
CA ASN A 154 27.74 -11.28 -6.72
C ASN A 154 26.64 -12.04 -5.95
N GLY A 155 25.53 -11.38 -5.63
CA GLY A 155 24.42 -11.96 -4.86
C GLY A 155 24.60 -11.85 -3.36
N TYR A 156 25.56 -11.04 -2.90
CA TYR A 156 25.74 -10.79 -1.48
C TYR A 156 24.80 -9.68 -1.02
N LEU A 157 24.22 -9.88 0.17
CA LEU A 157 23.26 -8.95 0.76
C LEU A 157 23.97 -7.62 1.07
N LEU A 158 23.44 -6.56 0.48
CA LEU A 158 23.90 -5.18 0.63
C LEU A 158 22.91 -4.36 1.48
N GLY A 159 21.61 -4.67 1.39
CA GLY A 159 20.58 -4.04 2.23
C GLY A 159 19.24 -4.76 2.20
N ILE A 160 18.27 -4.21 2.93
CA ILE A 160 16.90 -4.71 3.07
C ILE A 160 15.94 -3.59 2.67
N THR A 161 15.13 -3.84 1.65
CA THR A 161 14.20 -2.84 1.10
C THR A 161 13.21 -2.36 2.16
N SER A 162 13.02 -1.04 2.29
CA SER A 162 11.97 -0.46 3.16
C SER A 162 11.01 0.41 2.32
N ALA A 163 9.86 -0.14 1.95
CA ALA A 163 8.86 0.61 1.19
C ALA A 163 8.17 1.69 2.04
N THR A 164 8.19 1.55 3.38
CA THR A 164 7.65 2.55 4.31
C THR A 164 8.45 3.84 4.28
N LEU A 165 9.79 3.77 4.19
CA LEU A 165 10.62 4.96 4.11
C LEU A 165 10.48 5.68 2.76
N SER A 166 10.31 4.93 1.66
CA SER A 166 9.96 5.51 0.34
C SER A 166 8.64 6.28 0.37
N ARG A 167 7.60 5.70 1.01
CA ARG A 167 6.30 6.37 1.21
C ARG A 167 6.47 7.63 2.06
N LYS A 168 7.08 7.51 3.24
CA LYS A 168 7.34 8.64 4.14
C LYS A 168 8.11 9.77 3.45
N THR A 169 9.10 9.45 2.62
CA THR A 169 9.83 10.46 1.86
C THR A 169 8.95 11.17 0.85
N SER A 170 8.14 10.41 0.09
CA SER A 170 7.17 10.96 -0.85
C SER A 170 6.13 11.85 -0.14
N ASP A 171 5.71 11.45 1.06
CA ASP A 171 4.80 12.21 1.93
C ASP A 171 5.48 13.50 2.44
N GLU A 172 6.75 13.45 2.87
CA GLU A 172 7.51 14.60 3.37
C GLU A 172 7.79 15.65 2.29
N ILE A 173 8.14 15.23 1.07
CA ILE A 173 8.50 16.15 -0.02
C ILE A 173 7.28 16.61 -0.85
N GLY A 174 6.09 16.03 -0.62
CA GLY A 174 4.85 16.42 -1.29
C GLY A 174 4.81 16.11 -2.80
N ILE A 175 5.72 15.27 -3.28
CA ILE A 175 5.73 14.69 -4.62
C ILE A 175 6.07 13.22 -4.50
N THR A 176 5.45 12.37 -5.32
CA THR A 176 5.95 11.00 -5.49
C THR A 176 7.31 11.09 -6.16
N ALA A 177 8.39 11.04 -5.38
CA ALA A 177 9.71 11.09 -5.95
C ALA A 177 9.99 9.80 -6.70
N GLN A 178 10.10 9.92 -8.03
CA GLN A 178 10.57 8.84 -8.85
C GLN A 178 12.03 8.53 -8.47
N ASN A 179 12.36 7.25 -8.32
CA ASN A 179 13.71 6.75 -8.03
C ASN A 179 14.32 7.22 -6.68
N VAL A 180 13.46 7.57 -5.71
CA VAL A 180 13.88 7.82 -4.32
C VAL A 180 13.34 6.69 -3.45
N ASN A 181 14.13 5.63 -3.36
CA ASN A 181 13.82 4.47 -2.54
C ASN A 181 14.93 4.22 -1.54
N PHE A 182 14.64 3.44 -0.51
CA PHE A 182 15.59 3.19 0.56
C PHE A 182 15.69 1.72 0.91
N ALA A 183 16.88 1.35 1.39
CA ALA A 183 17.13 0.07 2.02
C ALA A 183 17.87 0.28 3.34
N ILE A 184 17.53 -0.52 4.36
CA ILE A 184 18.30 -0.66 5.59
C ILE A 184 19.62 -1.33 5.23
N ARG A 185 20.75 -0.85 5.74
CA ARG A 185 22.06 -1.42 5.45
C ARG A 185 22.17 -2.84 6.00
N ALA A 186 22.85 -3.71 5.27
CA ALA A 186 23.15 -5.07 5.74
C ALA A 186 23.86 -5.07 7.09
N SER A 187 24.77 -4.12 7.36
CA SER A 187 25.46 -4.00 8.65
C SER A 187 24.53 -3.76 9.85
N VAL A 188 23.40 -3.08 9.66
CA VAL A 188 22.39 -2.91 10.72
C VAL A 188 21.70 -4.25 10.98
N ALA A 189 21.40 -5.01 9.93
CA ALA A 189 20.86 -6.36 10.06
C ALA A 189 21.85 -7.36 10.65
N GLU A 190 23.16 -7.24 10.37
CA GLU A 190 24.20 -8.07 11.03
C GLU A 190 24.19 -7.87 12.55
N LEU A 191 24.20 -6.61 13.00
CA LEU A 191 24.13 -6.30 14.42
C LEU A 191 22.85 -6.83 15.06
N PHE A 192 21.72 -6.71 14.36
CA PHE A 192 20.46 -7.30 14.80
C PHE A 192 20.57 -8.83 14.93
N MET A 193 21.07 -9.54 13.91
CA MET A 193 21.26 -10.99 13.95
C MET A 193 22.15 -11.44 15.11
N GLN A 194 23.26 -10.74 15.34
CA GLN A 194 24.16 -10.99 16.47
C GLN A 194 23.46 -10.78 17.82
N SER A 195 22.66 -9.70 17.96
CA SER A 195 21.90 -9.43 19.18
C SER A 195 20.87 -10.52 19.50
N GLN A 196 20.37 -11.22 18.47
CA GLN A 196 19.43 -12.34 18.61
C GLN A 196 20.15 -13.70 18.78
N GLY A 197 21.48 -13.73 18.80
CA GLY A 197 22.27 -14.97 18.89
C GLY A 197 22.16 -15.85 17.64
N LEU A 198 21.84 -15.26 16.49
CA LEU A 198 21.70 -15.98 15.22
C LEU A 198 22.99 -15.89 14.39
N VAL A 199 23.48 -17.05 13.95
CA VAL A 199 24.68 -17.14 13.10
C VAL A 199 24.27 -16.90 11.65
N TYR A 200 24.78 -15.82 11.05
CA TYR A 200 24.61 -15.50 9.64
C TYR A 200 25.84 -15.92 8.82
N GLN A 201 25.67 -16.05 7.50
CA GLN A 201 26.78 -16.30 6.59
C GLN A 201 27.38 -14.97 6.14
N ALA A 202 28.68 -14.78 6.31
CA ALA A 202 29.41 -13.66 5.71
C ALA A 202 29.91 -14.06 4.31
N ALA A 203 29.94 -13.10 3.38
CA ALA A 203 30.53 -13.30 2.07
C ALA A 203 32.04 -13.57 2.18
N ASP A 204 32.53 -14.60 1.50
CA ASP A 204 33.96 -14.87 1.40
C ASP A 204 34.61 -13.84 0.45
N LEU A 205 35.48 -12.99 0.99
CA LEU A 205 36.18 -11.95 0.25
C LEU A 205 37.43 -12.46 -0.50
N THR A 206 37.80 -13.73 -0.33
CA THR A 206 38.97 -14.32 -1.00
C THR A 206 38.66 -14.75 -2.43
N GLU A 207 37.39 -14.97 -2.74
CA GLU A 207 36.91 -15.13 -4.10
C GLU A 207 36.69 -13.73 -4.70
N ASN A 208 37.31 -13.44 -5.85
CA ASN A 208 36.95 -12.31 -6.70
C ASN A 208 36.03 -12.85 -7.82
N PRO A 209 34.77 -13.21 -7.53
CA PRO A 209 33.89 -13.76 -8.55
C PRO A 209 33.62 -12.71 -9.62
N THR A 210 33.57 -13.16 -10.87
CA THR A 210 33.08 -12.35 -11.99
C THR A 210 31.64 -11.91 -11.67
N PRO A 211 31.30 -10.62 -11.83
CA PRO A 211 29.94 -10.14 -11.63
C PRO A 211 28.94 -10.96 -12.44
N LEU A 212 27.90 -11.47 -11.79
CA LEU A 212 26.84 -12.25 -12.44
C LEU A 212 25.98 -11.35 -13.33
N SER A 213 25.34 -11.93 -14.35
CA SER A 213 24.27 -11.23 -15.07
C SER A 213 23.04 -11.07 -14.17
N THR A 214 22.12 -10.16 -14.52
CA THR A 214 20.88 -10.00 -13.74
C THR A 214 20.04 -11.28 -13.73
N ALA A 215 20.05 -12.04 -14.82
CA ALA A 215 19.33 -13.32 -14.92
C ALA A 215 19.96 -14.38 -14.01
N ASP A 216 21.27 -14.55 -14.06
CA ASP A 216 21.98 -15.51 -13.20
C ASP A 216 21.86 -15.16 -11.73
N LEU A 217 21.82 -13.86 -11.41
CA LEU A 217 21.58 -13.37 -10.07
C LEU A 217 20.17 -13.72 -9.59
N ALA A 218 19.17 -13.60 -10.46
CA ALA A 218 17.79 -13.99 -10.15
C ALA A 218 17.72 -15.49 -9.82
N ASP A 219 18.37 -16.33 -10.62
CA ASP A 219 18.42 -17.78 -10.38
C ASP A 219 19.13 -18.14 -9.07
N ARG A 220 20.20 -17.39 -8.73
CA ARG A 220 20.96 -17.58 -7.48
C ARG A 220 20.18 -17.15 -6.24
N VAL A 221 19.54 -15.98 -6.29
CA VAL A 221 18.98 -15.31 -5.10
C VAL A 221 17.53 -15.73 -4.83
N SER A 222 16.70 -15.85 -5.87
CA SER A 222 15.26 -16.10 -5.74
C SER A 222 14.87 -17.31 -4.88
N PRO A 223 15.59 -18.46 -4.90
CA PRO A 223 15.27 -19.61 -4.03
C PRO A 223 15.36 -19.31 -2.53
N SER A 224 16.01 -18.21 -2.17
CA SER A 224 16.22 -17.75 -0.78
C SER A 224 15.17 -16.72 -0.34
N VAL A 225 14.30 -16.26 -1.24
CA VAL A 225 13.37 -15.15 -1.02
C VAL A 225 11.94 -15.68 -1.00
N PHE A 226 11.13 -15.20 -0.05
CA PHE A 226 9.79 -15.70 0.21
C PHE A 226 8.80 -14.56 0.38
N GLN A 227 7.54 -14.82 -0.01
CA GLN A 227 6.43 -13.94 0.32
C GLN A 227 5.99 -14.19 1.77
N ILE A 228 5.85 -13.11 2.54
CA ILE A 228 5.31 -13.14 3.90
C ILE A 228 3.87 -12.62 3.87
N LEU A 229 2.96 -13.37 4.47
CA LEU A 229 1.55 -13.02 4.62
C LEU A 229 1.25 -12.79 6.11
N CYS A 230 0.62 -11.67 6.39
CA CYS A 230 0.19 -11.29 7.73
C CYS A 230 -1.32 -11.47 7.84
N TYR A 231 -1.76 -12.23 8.84
CA TYR A 231 -3.18 -12.37 9.18
C TYR A 231 -3.48 -11.64 10.49
N PRO A 232 -4.63 -10.95 10.58
CA PRO A 232 -4.97 -10.17 11.76
C PRO A 232 -5.23 -11.06 12.98
N LYS A 233 -5.08 -10.51 14.19
CA LYS A 233 -5.42 -11.17 15.45
C LYS A 233 -6.91 -11.54 15.48
N ALA A 234 -7.25 -12.66 16.13
CA ALA A 234 -8.61 -13.21 16.13
C ALA A 234 -9.70 -12.22 16.60
N ASP A 235 -9.35 -11.27 17.47
CA ASP A 235 -10.26 -10.22 17.96
C ASP A 235 -10.64 -9.18 16.89
N ALA A 236 -9.98 -9.16 15.74
CA ALA A 236 -10.30 -8.31 14.60
C ALA A 236 -11.20 -8.99 13.55
N ARG A 237 -11.71 -10.20 13.80
CA ARG A 237 -12.55 -10.97 12.85
C ARG A 237 -14.05 -10.63 12.86
N VAL A 238 -14.49 -9.71 13.71
CA VAL A 238 -15.90 -9.28 13.74
C VAL A 238 -16.10 -8.11 12.76
N ALA A 239 -16.27 -8.41 11.46
CA ALA A 239 -17.05 -7.61 10.50
C ALA A 239 -16.86 -8.06 9.03
N ILE A 240 -16.89 -9.36 8.70
CA ILE A 240 -17.15 -9.77 7.31
C ILE A 240 -18.00 -11.04 7.32
N THR A 241 -19.32 -10.89 7.38
CA THR A 241 -20.26 -11.96 6.98
C THR A 241 -20.88 -11.57 5.65
N SER A 242 -20.55 -12.36 4.63
CA SER A 242 -21.09 -12.27 3.27
C SER A 242 -22.57 -12.68 3.25
N GLU A 243 -23.45 -11.81 2.74
CA GLU A 243 -24.82 -12.19 2.38
C GLU A 243 -24.91 -12.48 0.87
N ALA A 244 -25.36 -13.69 0.52
CA ALA A 244 -25.60 -14.11 -0.84
C ALA A 244 -26.91 -13.50 -1.39
N PRO A 245 -27.04 -13.25 -2.70
CA PRO A 245 -28.22 -12.60 -3.26
C PRO A 245 -29.40 -13.57 -3.35
N ASN A 246 -30.53 -13.23 -2.71
CA ASN A 246 -31.79 -13.96 -2.85
C ASN A 246 -32.66 -13.35 -3.98
N PRO A 247 -33.51 -14.15 -4.67
CA PRO A 247 -34.06 -13.81 -5.97
C PRO A 247 -35.27 -12.88 -5.90
N ILE A 248 -35.37 -12.03 -6.93
CA ILE A 248 -36.40 -11.01 -7.13
C ILE A 248 -37.80 -11.64 -7.17
N GLN A 249 -38.62 -11.39 -6.15
CA GLN A 249 -40.09 -11.48 -6.26
C GLN A 249 -40.66 -10.09 -6.56
N ARG A 250 -41.44 -10.01 -7.65
CA ARG A 250 -42.18 -8.81 -8.02
C ARG A 250 -43.41 -8.67 -7.14
N GLN A 251 -43.61 -7.51 -6.52
CA GLN A 251 -44.90 -7.10 -5.96
C GLN A 251 -45.40 -5.79 -6.59
N PRO A 252 -46.74 -5.59 -6.69
CA PRO A 252 -47.38 -4.53 -7.47
C PRO A 252 -47.39 -3.18 -6.71
N PRO A 253 -47.65 -2.05 -7.40
CA PRO A 253 -47.47 -0.74 -6.80
C PRO A 253 -48.62 -0.43 -5.84
N ALA A 254 -48.30 -0.12 -4.59
CA ALA A 254 -49.25 0.43 -3.64
C ALA A 254 -48.74 1.76 -3.07
N ARG A 255 -49.45 2.80 -3.50
CA ARG A 255 -49.75 4.12 -2.89
C ARG A 255 -48.72 4.75 -1.93
N SER A 256 -48.31 5.94 -2.34
CA SER A 256 -47.62 6.96 -1.58
C SER A 256 -48.29 7.23 -0.23
N VAL A 257 -47.57 6.93 0.85
CA VAL A 257 -47.78 7.52 2.16
C VAL A 257 -46.44 8.10 2.57
N ASN A 258 -46.38 9.43 2.66
CA ASN A 258 -45.24 10.16 3.21
C ASN A 258 -45.12 9.80 4.69
N LEU A 259 -43.98 9.20 5.05
CA LEU A 259 -43.43 9.21 6.40
C LEU A 259 -42.07 9.93 6.33
N PRO A 260 -41.67 10.67 7.38
CA PRO A 260 -40.48 11.49 7.34
C PRO A 260 -39.26 10.60 7.12
N GLU A 261 -38.42 10.98 6.16
CA GLU A 261 -37.13 10.35 5.92
C GLU A 261 -36.24 10.51 7.15
N ASP A 262 -36.15 9.46 7.96
CA ASP A 262 -34.99 9.25 8.82
C ASP A 262 -34.19 8.08 8.25
N ASN A 263 -33.52 8.37 7.14
CA ASN A 263 -32.67 7.42 6.41
C ASN A 263 -31.36 8.12 6.00
N THR A 264 -30.78 8.90 6.90
CA THR A 264 -29.62 9.76 6.62
C THR A 264 -28.28 9.15 7.03
N ALA A 265 -28.22 8.17 7.94
CA ALA A 265 -26.94 7.69 8.46
C ALA A 265 -26.22 6.65 7.57
N ALA A 266 -26.94 5.86 6.76
CA ALA A 266 -26.34 4.77 5.99
C ALA A 266 -25.74 5.20 4.64
N ASN A 267 -26.05 6.42 4.17
CA ASN A 267 -25.67 6.91 2.83
C ASN A 267 -24.53 7.94 2.86
N GLU A 268 -24.09 8.36 4.06
CA GLU A 268 -23.14 9.47 4.24
C GLU A 268 -21.67 9.05 4.06
N LEU A 269 -21.36 7.77 4.33
CA LEU A 269 -20.00 7.21 4.25
C LEU A 269 -19.70 6.48 2.94
N GLU A 270 -20.68 6.37 2.03
CA GLU A 270 -20.44 5.77 0.72
C GLU A 270 -19.74 6.78 -0.20
N VAL A 271 -18.66 6.35 -0.85
CA VAL A 271 -17.93 7.14 -1.84
C VAL A 271 -18.71 7.10 -3.16
N PRO A 272 -19.27 8.23 -3.65
CA PRO A 272 -19.96 8.26 -4.91
C PRO A 272 -19.03 7.83 -6.05
N ARG A 273 -19.51 6.96 -6.93
CA ARG A 273 -18.75 6.59 -8.12
C ARG A 273 -18.48 7.82 -8.98
N ALA A 274 -17.19 8.12 -9.18
CA ALA A 274 -16.73 9.13 -10.12
C ALA A 274 -17.18 8.75 -11.54
N ARG A 275 -18.00 9.62 -12.15
CA ARG A 275 -18.57 9.43 -13.49
C ARG A 275 -18.20 10.57 -14.42
N SER A 276 -18.00 11.75 -13.87
CA SER A 276 -17.57 12.90 -14.65
C SER A 276 -16.78 13.89 -13.80
N GLY A 277 -16.09 14.78 -14.48
CA GLY A 277 -15.22 15.74 -13.85
C GLY A 277 -14.76 16.82 -14.81
N PHE A 278 -13.82 17.61 -14.32
CA PHE A 278 -13.07 18.55 -15.13
C PHE A 278 -11.58 18.39 -14.85
N VAL A 279 -10.76 18.57 -15.88
CA VAL A 279 -9.31 18.54 -15.72
C VAL A 279 -8.88 19.67 -14.80
N ARG A 280 -7.98 19.34 -13.89
CA ARG A 280 -7.41 20.29 -12.94
C ARG A 280 -6.00 19.89 -12.56
N HIS A 281 -5.02 20.66 -13.03
CA HIS A 281 -3.61 20.41 -12.83
C HIS A 281 -2.87 21.72 -12.51
N PRO A 282 -1.87 21.73 -11.61
CA PRO A 282 -1.16 22.95 -11.22
C PRO A 282 -0.52 23.70 -12.38
N LYS A 283 -0.13 23.01 -13.45
CA LYS A 283 0.47 23.62 -14.66
C LYS A 283 -0.56 24.15 -15.66
N GLY A 284 -1.85 24.14 -15.33
CA GLY A 284 -2.92 24.58 -16.24
C GLY A 284 -3.30 23.59 -17.34
N ILE A 285 -2.55 22.50 -17.50
CA ILE A 285 -2.78 21.43 -18.48
C ILE A 285 -2.33 20.09 -17.89
N ALA A 286 -3.06 19.02 -18.16
CA ALA A 286 -2.79 17.67 -17.67
C ALA A 286 -2.53 16.69 -18.82
N PRO A 287 -1.58 15.74 -18.66
CA PRO A 287 -1.34 14.70 -19.66
C PRO A 287 -2.41 13.60 -19.60
N ILE A 288 -2.75 13.07 -20.77
CA ILE A 288 -3.56 11.87 -20.96
C ILE A 288 -2.58 10.74 -21.30
N LYS A 289 -2.53 9.72 -20.46
CA LYS A 289 -1.56 8.61 -20.53
C LYS A 289 -2.14 7.41 -21.28
N SER A 290 -1.28 6.64 -21.94
CA SER A 290 -1.67 5.40 -22.63
C SER A 290 -1.97 4.24 -21.69
N ALA A 291 -1.48 4.28 -20.45
CA ALA A 291 -1.71 3.29 -19.40
C ALA A 291 -1.84 3.97 -18.03
N ALA A 292 -2.41 3.25 -17.06
CA ALA A 292 -2.61 3.68 -15.67
C ALA A 292 -1.29 3.67 -14.86
N ASN A 293 -0.27 4.38 -15.33
CA ASN A 293 0.99 4.60 -14.61
C ASN A 293 1.69 5.88 -15.11
N GLY A 294 2.58 6.44 -14.29
CA GLY A 294 3.23 7.73 -14.56
C GLY A 294 4.18 7.72 -15.77
N ASP A 295 4.79 6.56 -16.03
CA ASP A 295 5.83 6.38 -17.05
C ASP A 295 5.25 6.05 -18.44
N ALA A 296 3.94 5.84 -18.52
CA ALA A 296 3.24 5.60 -19.76
C ALA A 296 3.38 6.79 -20.72
N ASN A 297 3.35 6.48 -22.01
CA ASN A 297 3.42 7.48 -23.06
C ASN A 297 2.23 8.45 -22.94
N THR A 298 2.51 9.74 -23.06
CA THR A 298 1.47 10.77 -23.14
C THR A 298 0.88 10.73 -24.54
N ILE A 299 -0.38 10.33 -24.65
CA ILE A 299 -1.12 10.20 -25.92
C ILE A 299 -1.97 11.43 -26.24
N GLY A 300 -2.13 12.32 -25.27
CA GLY A 300 -2.83 13.58 -25.43
C GLY A 300 -2.60 14.49 -24.23
N GLN A 301 -3.09 15.72 -24.30
CA GLN A 301 -3.08 16.65 -23.18
C GLN A 301 -4.41 17.39 -23.16
N ALA A 302 -4.87 17.75 -21.97
CA ALA A 302 -6.13 18.46 -21.78
C ALA A 302 -5.93 19.66 -20.84
N PRO A 303 -6.30 20.88 -21.25
CA PRO A 303 -6.21 22.06 -20.40
C PRO A 303 -7.17 21.96 -19.21
N ASN A 304 -6.87 22.69 -18.13
CA ASN A 304 -7.77 22.81 -16.99
C ASN A 304 -9.15 23.29 -17.44
N GLY A 305 -10.18 22.71 -16.84
CA GLY A 305 -11.58 22.97 -17.24
C GLY A 305 -12.07 22.10 -18.40
N SER A 306 -11.21 21.32 -19.08
CA SER A 306 -11.68 20.33 -20.04
C SER A 306 -12.61 19.32 -19.36
N PRO A 307 -13.79 19.01 -19.94
CA PRO A 307 -14.70 18.03 -19.37
C PRO A 307 -14.09 16.63 -19.46
N VAL A 308 -14.25 15.88 -18.37
CA VAL A 308 -13.75 14.51 -18.22
C VAL A 308 -14.93 13.59 -18.02
N GLU A 309 -15.03 12.56 -18.86
CA GLU A 309 -15.86 11.40 -18.57
C GLU A 309 -14.98 10.36 -17.86
N VAL A 310 -15.42 9.89 -16.68
CA VAL A 310 -14.70 8.87 -15.91
C VAL A 310 -15.39 7.54 -16.12
N ILE A 311 -14.68 6.61 -16.74
CA ILE A 311 -15.18 5.26 -17.04
C ILE A 311 -14.98 4.35 -15.82
N GLU A 312 -13.76 4.37 -15.28
CA GLU A 312 -13.29 3.42 -14.28
C GLU A 312 -12.18 4.04 -13.41
N LEU A 313 -12.09 3.59 -12.15
CA LEU A 313 -11.00 3.90 -11.23
C LEU A 313 -10.10 2.67 -11.09
N LEU A 314 -8.80 2.85 -11.32
CA LEU A 314 -7.76 1.83 -11.30
C LEU A 314 -6.62 2.30 -10.40
N GLY A 315 -6.72 2.01 -9.10
CA GLY A 315 -5.79 2.56 -8.10
C GLY A 315 -5.85 4.08 -8.08
N ASP A 316 -4.75 4.74 -8.39
CA ASP A 316 -4.63 6.21 -8.45
C ASP A 316 -4.99 6.80 -9.82
N TRP A 317 -5.55 6.02 -10.73
CA TRP A 317 -5.78 6.44 -12.12
C TRP A 317 -7.24 6.30 -12.49
N TYR A 318 -7.79 7.35 -13.10
CA TYR A 318 -9.05 7.24 -13.83
C TYR A 318 -8.77 6.83 -15.27
N ARG A 319 -9.50 5.82 -15.75
CA ARG A 319 -9.71 5.64 -17.18
C ARG A 319 -10.74 6.68 -17.62
N VAL A 320 -10.36 7.54 -18.56
CA VAL A 320 -11.14 8.72 -18.93
C VAL A 320 -11.32 8.87 -20.43
N VAL A 321 -12.37 9.60 -20.80
CA VAL A 321 -12.51 10.22 -22.12
C VAL A 321 -12.45 11.74 -21.95
N VAL A 322 -11.48 12.37 -22.61
CA VAL A 322 -11.25 13.83 -22.52
C VAL A 322 -10.83 14.35 -23.88
N GLY A 323 -11.57 15.33 -24.41
CA GLY A 323 -11.22 15.99 -25.68
C GLY A 323 -11.08 15.02 -26.86
N GLY A 324 -11.85 13.93 -26.88
CA GLY A 324 -11.80 12.89 -27.91
C GLY A 324 -10.73 11.81 -27.72
N PHE A 325 -9.86 11.93 -26.70
CA PHE A 325 -8.90 10.89 -26.33
C PHE A 325 -9.50 9.94 -25.30
N SER A 326 -9.32 8.64 -25.50
CA SER A 326 -9.54 7.63 -24.46
C SER A 326 -8.19 7.21 -23.88
N GLY A 327 -8.00 7.43 -22.58
CA GLY A 327 -6.72 7.17 -21.92
C GLY A 327 -6.84 7.19 -20.41
N TYR A 328 -5.74 7.49 -19.73
CA TYR A 328 -5.67 7.50 -18.28
C TYR A 328 -5.19 8.85 -17.76
N MET A 329 -5.84 9.34 -16.70
CA MET A 329 -5.42 10.53 -15.96
C MET A 329 -5.32 10.17 -14.49
N HIS A 330 -4.27 10.64 -13.83
CA HIS A 330 -4.15 10.46 -12.38
C HIS A 330 -5.32 11.12 -11.67
N TYR A 331 -5.81 10.53 -10.57
CA TYR A 331 -7.00 11.02 -9.87
C TYR A 331 -6.86 12.48 -9.42
N SER A 332 -5.65 12.86 -9.01
CA SER A 332 -5.36 14.25 -8.60
C SER A 332 -5.47 15.27 -9.73
N TRP A 333 -5.54 14.83 -10.99
CA TRP A 333 -5.69 15.69 -12.16
C TRP A 333 -7.14 15.86 -12.61
N VAL A 334 -8.08 15.15 -11.96
CA VAL A 334 -9.50 15.19 -12.28
C VAL A 334 -10.25 15.70 -11.06
N ARG A 335 -10.96 16.80 -11.21
CA ARG A 335 -11.95 17.24 -10.24
C ARG A 335 -13.25 16.52 -10.52
N VAL A 336 -13.62 15.57 -9.68
CA VAL A 336 -14.86 14.79 -9.81
C VAL A 336 -16.06 15.67 -9.45
N THR A 337 -17.08 15.71 -10.30
CA THR A 337 -18.28 16.53 -10.06
C THR A 337 -19.23 15.92 -9.04
N GLN A 338 -19.12 14.61 -8.78
CA GLN A 338 -19.91 13.90 -7.80
C GLN A 338 -19.39 14.07 -6.35
N PHE A 339 -18.24 14.71 -6.16
CA PHE A 339 -17.73 14.99 -4.82
C PHE A 339 -18.30 16.33 -4.34
N GLU A 340 -18.88 16.31 -3.13
CA GLU A 340 -19.68 17.39 -2.54
C GLU A 340 -18.82 18.49 -1.94
N GLU A 341 -17.55 18.20 -1.60
CA GLU A 341 -16.67 19.16 -0.96
C GLU A 341 -15.61 19.70 -1.91
N PRO A 342 -15.83 20.90 -2.48
CA PRO A 342 -14.78 21.58 -3.20
C PRO A 342 -14.01 22.48 -2.22
N ALA A 343 -12.80 22.08 -1.83
CA ALA A 343 -11.85 23.03 -1.26
C ALA A 343 -11.44 24.14 -2.26
N GLY A 344 -11.94 24.09 -3.50
CA GLY A 344 -11.55 25.00 -4.56
C GLY A 344 -10.03 24.97 -4.71
N ASP A 345 -9.40 26.13 -4.86
CA ASP A 345 -7.94 26.32 -4.88
C ASP A 345 -7.25 26.23 -3.52
N GLY A 346 -8.02 26.03 -2.45
CA GLY A 346 -7.50 25.88 -1.10
C GLY A 346 -6.84 24.53 -0.83
N ARG A 347 -6.32 24.42 0.39
CA ARG A 347 -5.65 23.23 0.94
C ARG A 347 -6.29 22.84 2.26
N PHE A 348 -6.39 21.54 2.48
CA PHE A 348 -6.59 21.01 3.82
C PHE A 348 -5.24 20.72 4.46
N VAL A 349 -5.21 20.75 5.79
CA VAL A 349 -4.10 20.20 6.56
C VAL A 349 -4.60 18.93 7.22
N GLN A 350 -4.34 17.79 6.60
CA GLN A 350 -4.70 16.49 7.14
C GLN A 350 -3.80 16.15 8.32
N VAL A 351 -4.40 15.89 9.47
CA VAL A 351 -3.69 15.54 10.70
C VAL A 351 -3.54 14.03 10.84
N LYS A 352 -4.57 13.25 10.46
CA LYS A 352 -4.59 11.79 10.59
C LYS A 352 -5.67 11.17 9.71
N SER A 353 -5.62 9.85 9.51
CA SER A 353 -6.69 9.08 8.87
C SER A 353 -7.12 7.91 9.72
N PHE A 354 -8.41 7.56 9.63
CA PHE A 354 -9.05 6.48 10.37
C PHE A 354 -9.87 5.61 9.44
N ARG A 355 -10.15 4.36 9.86
CA ARG A 355 -11.01 3.46 9.09
C ARG A 355 -12.49 3.71 9.36
N THR A 356 -12.83 4.23 10.54
CA THR A 356 -14.22 4.47 10.94
C THR A 356 -14.44 5.92 11.35
N LEU A 357 -15.67 6.40 11.16
CA LEU A 357 -16.07 7.74 11.58
C LEU A 357 -16.04 7.89 13.11
N GLU A 358 -16.27 6.81 13.85
CA GLU A 358 -16.26 6.79 15.31
C GLU A 358 -14.86 7.03 15.88
N GLU A 359 -13.84 6.39 15.33
CA GLU A 359 -12.43 6.63 15.69
C GLU A 359 -12.03 8.09 15.41
N ALA A 360 -12.40 8.60 14.22
CA ALA A 360 -12.15 9.98 13.85
C ALA A 360 -12.84 10.96 14.82
N ARG A 361 -14.11 10.73 15.16
CA ARG A 361 -14.86 11.53 16.15
C ARG A 361 -14.21 11.51 17.53
N SER A 362 -13.74 10.35 17.97
CA SER A 362 -13.07 10.20 19.27
C SER A 362 -11.75 10.98 19.30
N PHE A 363 -10.98 10.91 18.22
CA PHE A 363 -9.75 11.70 18.06
C PHE A 363 -10.03 13.21 18.03
N ILE A 364 -11.04 13.65 17.29
CA ILE A 364 -11.42 15.07 17.22
C ILE A 364 -11.84 15.60 18.59
N LYS A 365 -12.64 14.85 19.36
CA LYS A 365 -13.06 15.26 20.72
C LYS A 365 -11.91 15.41 21.70
N ALA A 366 -10.82 14.65 21.52
CA ALA A 366 -9.63 14.72 22.37
C ALA A 366 -8.65 15.83 21.96
N SER A 367 -8.86 16.44 20.78
CA SER A 367 -8.01 17.48 20.23
C SER A 367 -8.27 18.84 20.89
N SER A 368 -7.20 19.58 21.19
CA SER A 368 -7.27 20.99 21.57
C SER A 368 -7.31 21.94 20.36
N VAL A 369 -7.09 21.40 19.16
CA VAL A 369 -7.18 22.12 17.88
C VAL A 369 -8.53 21.84 17.24
N PRO A 370 -9.21 22.85 16.64
CA PRO A 370 -10.42 22.61 15.85
C PRO A 370 -10.14 21.74 14.63
N LEU A 371 -10.78 20.57 14.57
CA LEU A 371 -10.60 19.58 13.53
C LEU A 371 -11.94 19.22 12.87
N ALA A 372 -11.87 18.81 11.60
CA ALA A 372 -12.99 18.29 10.82
C ALA A 372 -12.68 16.87 10.33
N ALA A 373 -13.72 16.08 10.06
CA ALA A 373 -13.58 14.77 9.42
C ALA A 373 -14.19 14.78 8.02
N HIS A 374 -13.48 14.16 7.08
CA HIS A 374 -13.84 14.09 5.67
C HIS A 374 -13.77 12.65 5.18
N LEU A 375 -14.72 12.25 4.34
CA LEU A 375 -14.64 10.99 3.61
C LEU A 375 -13.65 11.17 2.46
N ALA A 376 -12.58 10.37 2.43
CA ALA A 376 -11.61 10.36 1.35
C ALA A 376 -12.09 9.48 0.18
N ALA A 377 -11.58 9.76 -1.03
CA ALA A 377 -11.96 9.03 -2.24
C ALA A 377 -11.61 7.53 -2.20
N ASN A 378 -10.72 7.12 -1.30
CA ASN A 378 -10.35 5.72 -1.04
C ASN A 378 -11.17 5.05 0.07
N GLY A 379 -12.20 5.72 0.60
CA GLY A 379 -13.10 5.21 1.64
C GLY A 379 -12.63 5.41 3.08
N TRP A 380 -11.47 6.03 3.31
CA TRP A 380 -10.99 6.35 4.66
C TRP A 380 -11.61 7.64 5.20
N ILE A 381 -11.56 7.83 6.52
CA ILE A 381 -11.95 9.08 7.17
C ILE A 381 -10.69 9.90 7.46
N ALA A 382 -10.49 10.96 6.68
CA ALA A 382 -9.40 11.90 6.89
C ALA A 382 -9.81 12.97 7.92
N VAL A 383 -9.02 13.13 8.97
CA VAL A 383 -9.17 14.23 9.92
C VAL A 383 -8.23 15.35 9.52
N THR A 384 -8.78 16.55 9.37
CA THR A 384 -8.07 17.75 8.93
C THR A 384 -8.24 18.87 9.97
N LEU A 385 -7.45 19.93 9.86
CA LEU A 385 -7.81 21.22 10.47
C LEU A 385 -9.18 21.68 9.95
N HIS A 386 -9.99 22.28 10.82
CA HIS A 386 -11.39 22.61 10.50
C HIS A 386 -11.57 23.44 9.22
N ASN A 387 -10.70 24.41 8.96
CA ASN A 387 -10.80 25.31 7.80
C ASN A 387 -9.97 24.82 6.60
N VAL A 388 -10.32 25.36 5.42
CA VAL A 388 -9.50 25.31 4.21
C VAL A 388 -8.65 26.57 4.12
N TYR A 389 -7.38 26.44 3.75
CA TYR A 389 -6.41 27.54 3.76
C TYR A 389 -5.79 27.78 2.38
N GLY A 390 -5.18 28.94 2.18
CA GLY A 390 -4.29 29.17 1.03
C GLY A 390 -3.06 28.26 1.07
N ASP A 391 -2.37 28.08 -0.06
CA ASP A 391 -1.21 27.16 -0.14
C ASP A 391 -0.10 27.48 0.88
N GLN A 392 0.31 28.75 0.96
CA GLN A 392 1.34 29.19 1.90
C GLN A 392 0.83 29.19 3.34
N GLU A 393 -0.39 29.68 3.55
CA GLU A 393 -1.04 29.72 4.86
C GLU A 393 -1.18 28.31 5.48
N ALA A 394 -1.59 27.32 4.69
CA ALA A 394 -1.70 25.93 5.13
C ALA A 394 -0.36 25.37 5.62
N LYS A 395 0.74 25.69 4.90
CA LYS A 395 2.10 25.26 5.25
C LYS A 395 2.56 25.93 6.54
N ASP A 396 2.39 27.25 6.63
CA ASP A 396 2.81 28.03 7.79
C ASP A 396 2.05 27.59 9.06
N LEU A 397 0.73 27.43 8.95
CA LEU A 397 -0.11 26.98 10.06
C LEU A 397 0.21 25.54 10.48
N SER A 398 0.37 24.63 9.52
CA SER A 398 0.77 23.24 9.78
C SER A 398 2.10 23.19 10.54
N ASN A 399 3.10 23.95 10.09
CA ASN A 399 4.42 24.01 10.73
C ASN A 399 4.34 24.59 12.15
N ALA A 400 3.56 25.65 12.36
CA ALA A 400 3.37 26.25 13.67
C ALA A 400 2.68 25.29 14.65
N LEU A 401 1.63 24.58 14.22
CA LEU A 401 0.93 23.63 15.08
C LEU A 401 1.80 22.40 15.41
N LYS A 402 2.60 21.92 14.44
CA LYS A 402 3.56 20.84 14.65
C LYS A 402 4.66 21.20 15.64
N SER A 403 5.20 22.43 15.56
CA SER A 403 6.28 22.87 16.47
C SER A 403 5.82 23.01 17.91
N HIS A 404 4.54 23.31 18.12
CA HIS A 404 3.90 23.36 19.44
C HIS A 404 3.32 22.01 19.91
N GLY A 405 3.46 20.94 19.10
CA GLY A 405 2.95 19.60 19.43
C GLY A 405 1.42 19.50 19.43
N LEU A 406 0.73 20.44 18.80
CA LEU A 406 -0.74 20.52 18.76
C LEU A 406 -1.35 19.62 17.67
N ILE A 407 -0.59 19.31 16.62
CA ILE A 407 -0.92 18.30 15.61
C ILE A 407 0.26 17.36 15.37
N ALA A 408 -0.01 16.20 14.78
CA ALA A 408 1.01 15.18 14.54
C ALA A 408 2.09 15.68 13.55
N LYS A 409 3.35 15.27 13.74
CA LYS A 409 4.47 15.75 12.92
C LYS A 409 4.35 15.35 11.44
N ASP A 410 3.66 14.25 11.18
CA ASP A 410 3.30 13.72 9.86
C ASP A 410 2.03 14.33 9.25
N SER A 411 1.40 15.33 9.90
CA SER A 411 0.27 16.06 9.30
C SER A 411 0.69 16.64 7.94
N MET A 412 -0.16 16.54 6.91
CA MET A 412 0.18 16.88 5.54
C MET A 412 -0.76 17.93 4.94
N VAL A 413 -0.25 18.77 4.05
CA VAL A 413 -1.07 19.72 3.30
C VAL A 413 -1.57 19.02 2.03
N THR A 414 -2.89 18.85 1.88
CA THR A 414 -3.50 18.11 0.77
C THR A 414 -4.22 19.04 -0.21
N PHE A 415 -4.43 18.56 -1.44
CA PHE A 415 -5.15 19.29 -2.47
C PHE A 415 -6.67 19.10 -2.31
N GLY A 416 -7.44 20.11 -2.72
CA GLY A 416 -8.89 20.15 -2.54
C GLY A 416 -9.73 19.13 -3.32
N ASN A 417 -9.13 18.14 -3.98
CA ASN A 417 -9.82 17.03 -4.64
C ASN A 417 -9.56 15.66 -3.98
N THR A 418 -8.87 15.64 -2.84
CA THR A 418 -8.60 14.39 -2.10
C THR A 418 -9.84 13.85 -1.38
N TYR A 419 -10.79 14.74 -1.03
CA TYR A 419 -11.96 14.39 -0.23
C TYR A 419 -13.27 14.49 -1.00
N VAL A 420 -14.18 13.60 -0.64
CA VAL A 420 -15.50 13.42 -1.22
C VAL A 420 -16.48 14.40 -0.59
N ARG A 421 -16.53 14.43 0.75
CA ARG A 421 -17.44 15.28 1.53
C ARG A 421 -16.92 15.40 2.97
N LYS A 422 -17.30 16.48 3.66
CA LYS A 422 -17.20 16.58 5.11
C LYS A 422 -18.25 15.65 5.73
N VAL A 423 -17.86 14.83 6.71
CA VAL A 423 -18.72 13.83 7.38
C VAL A 423 -18.81 14.02 8.89
N CYS A 424 -17.99 14.89 9.47
CA CYS A 424 -18.20 15.33 10.85
C CYS A 424 -17.54 16.65 11.18
N CYS A 425 -18.17 17.25 12.19
CA CYS A 425 -17.59 18.05 13.26
C CYS A 425 -17.35 19.49 12.82
N ASP A 426 -18.11 20.39 13.46
CA ASP A 426 -17.90 21.83 13.37
C ASP A 426 -17.12 22.32 14.60
#